data_AF-A0A6P3J5E8-F1
#
_entry.id   AF-A0A6P3J5E8-F1
#
_cell.length_a   1.000
_cell.length_b   1.000
_cell.length_c   1.000
_cell.angle_alpha   90.00
_cell.angle_beta   90.00
_cell.angle_gamma   90.00
#
_symmetry.space_group_name_H-M   'P 1'
#
loop_
_entity.id
_entity.type
_entity.pdbx_description
1 polymer ?
#
loop_
_entity_poly.entity_id
_entity_poly.type
_entity_poly.pdbx_seq_one_letter_code
_entity_poly.pdbx_strand_id
1 'polypeptide(L)' 'MKVSAGILCLLLVAATFGTQVLAQPDSVSTPITCCFSVINGKIPFKKLDSYTRITNSQCPQEAVM' A
#
# COMPACT_ATOMS: atom_id res chain seq x y z
N MET A 1 -4.41 -21.46 42.07
CA MET A 1 -4.23 -21.82 40.64
C MET A 1 -5.18 -21.09 39.68
N LYS A 2 -6.44 -20.78 40.06
CA LYS A 2 -7.42 -20.05 39.21
C LYS A 2 -7.00 -18.64 38.75
N VAL A 3 -6.29 -17.89 39.60
CA VAL A 3 -5.84 -16.52 39.27
C VAL A 3 -4.83 -16.51 38.11
N SER A 4 -3.94 -17.50 38.06
CA SER A 4 -2.96 -17.65 36.98
C SER A 4 -3.61 -17.96 35.64
N ALA A 5 -4.64 -18.82 35.63
CA ALA A 5 -5.40 -19.14 34.41
C ALA A 5 -6.16 -17.93 33.85
N GLY A 6 -6.74 -17.09 34.73
CA GLY A 6 -7.40 -15.86 34.32
C GLY A 6 -6.44 -14.84 33.69
N ILE A 7 -5.27 -14.64 34.32
CA ILE A 7 -4.23 -13.76 33.79
C ILE A 7 -3.71 -14.27 32.44
N LEU A 8 -3.46 -15.58 32.32
CA LEU A 8 -3.02 -16.20 31.08
C LEU A 8 -4.05 -16.01 29.95
N CYS A 9 -5.34 -16.17 30.26
CA CYS A 9 -6.43 -15.98 29.30
C CYS A 9 -6.50 -14.52 28.82
N LEU A 10 -6.35 -13.54 29.72
CA LEU A 10 -6.31 -12.12 29.37
C LEU A 10 -5.11 -11.78 28.47
N LEU A 11 -3.93 -12.34 28.77
CA LEU A 11 -2.73 -12.15 27.95
C LEU A 11 -2.90 -12.74 26.54
N LEU A 12 -3.51 -13.92 26.44
CA LEU A 12 -3.83 -14.56 25.15
C LEU A 12 -4.78 -13.71 24.31
N VAL A 13 -5.82 -13.13 24.92
CA VAL A 13 -6.76 -12.23 24.25
C VAL A 13 -6.04 -10.94 23.80
N ALA A 14 -5.24 -10.33 24.65
CA ALA A 14 -4.50 -9.12 24.26
C ALA A 14 -3.55 -9.37 23.07
N ALA A 15 -2.90 -10.54 23.02
CA ALA A 15 -2.02 -10.91 21.92
C ALA A 15 -2.76 -11.20 20.60
N THR A 16 -3.96 -11.79 20.64
CA THR A 16 -4.73 -12.12 19.44
C THR A 16 -5.48 -10.92 18.85
N PHE A 17 -5.89 -9.96 19.69
CA PHE A 17 -6.62 -8.77 19.25
C PHE A 17 -5.72 -7.55 19.03
N GLY A 18 -4.60 -7.44 19.76
CA GLY A 18 -3.66 -6.30 19.63
C GLY A 18 -2.95 -6.24 18.27
N THR A 19 -2.71 -7.39 17.64
CA THR A 19 -2.06 -7.48 16.32
C THR A 19 -2.96 -6.99 15.18
N GLN A 20 -4.28 -7.04 15.36
CA GLN A 20 -5.26 -6.63 14.34
C GLN A 20 -5.29 -5.10 14.17
N VAL A 21 -4.97 -4.34 15.22
CA VAL A 21 -4.97 -2.86 15.21
C VAL A 21 -3.70 -2.29 14.56
N LEU A 22 -2.60 -3.02 14.58
CA LEU A 22 -1.30 -2.61 14.02
C LEU A 22 -1.08 -3.03 12.57
N ALA A 23 -1.94 -3.90 12.02
CA ALA A 23 -1.84 -4.36 10.64
C ALA A 23 -2.50 -3.38 9.64
N GLN A 24 -2.32 -2.06 9.81
CA GLN A 24 -2.60 -1.18 8.69
C GLN A 24 -1.67 -1.59 7.54
N PRO A 25 -2.16 -1.68 6.30
CA PRO A 25 -1.27 -2.04 5.21
C PRO A 25 -0.19 -0.96 5.12
N ASP A 26 1.08 -1.35 5.24
CA ASP A 26 2.21 -0.44 5.09
C ASP A 26 2.13 0.35 3.77
N SER A 27 1.43 -0.22 2.77
CA SER A 27 1.15 0.38 1.47
C SER A 27 0.16 1.55 1.46
N VAL A 28 -0.61 1.78 2.53
CA VAL A 28 -1.55 2.92 2.61
C VAL A 28 -0.80 4.22 2.89
N SER A 29 0.34 4.15 3.59
CA SER A 29 1.11 5.33 3.98
C SER A 29 2.25 5.67 3.01
N THR A 30 2.55 4.77 2.06
CA THR A 30 3.57 5.03 1.04
C THR A 30 3.05 6.02 0.00
N PRO A 31 3.78 7.13 -0.27
CA PRO A 31 3.43 8.03 -1.36
C PRO A 31 3.33 7.29 -2.69
N ILE A 32 2.31 7.64 -3.47
CA ILE A 32 2.11 7.10 -4.82
C ILE A 32 2.50 8.14 -5.88
N THR A 33 3.10 7.67 -6.97
CA THR A 33 3.42 8.51 -8.13
C THR A 33 2.28 8.43 -9.14
N CYS A 34 1.70 9.58 -9.50
CA CYS A 34 0.63 9.69 -10.49
C CYS A 34 0.98 10.68 -11.61
N CYS A 35 0.40 10.47 -12.80
CA CYS A 35 0.51 11.39 -13.93
C CYS A 35 -0.77 12.23 -14.04
N PHE A 36 -0.69 13.52 -13.73
CA PHE A 36 -1.82 14.44 -13.82
C PHE A 36 -2.03 15.02 -15.22
N SER A 37 -0.94 15.11 -16.00
CA SER A 37 -0.95 15.61 -17.37
C SER A 37 -0.19 14.63 -18.25
N VAL A 38 -0.72 14.39 -19.45
CA VAL A 38 -0.08 13.58 -20.50
C VAL A 38 0.26 14.46 -21.68
N ILE A 39 1.34 14.13 -22.39
CA ILE A 39 1.65 14.81 -23.63
C ILE A 39 0.71 14.32 -24.74
N ASN A 40 0.15 15.24 -25.52
CA ASN A 40 -0.69 14.90 -26.69
C ASN A 40 0.13 14.69 -27.97
N GLY A 41 1.39 14.28 -27.83
CA GLY A 41 2.34 14.14 -28.92
C GLY A 41 2.96 12.75 -28.98
N LYS A 42 3.29 12.29 -30.20
CA LYS A 42 3.97 11.01 -30.38
C LYS A 42 5.46 11.18 -30.07
N ILE A 43 5.96 10.39 -29.11
CA ILE A 43 7.40 10.29 -28.86
C ILE A 43 7.99 9.26 -29.83
N PRO A 44 9.08 9.59 -30.56
CA PRO A 44 9.81 8.60 -31.34
C PRO A 44 10.37 7.51 -30.43
N PHE A 45 10.07 6.24 -30.72
CA PHE A 45 10.48 5.11 -29.88
C PHE A 45 11.99 5.04 -29.66
N LYS A 46 12.80 5.44 -30.66
CA LYS A 46 14.26 5.50 -30.56
C LYS A 46 14.80 6.48 -29.49
N LYS A 47 13.95 7.36 -28.96
CA LYS A 47 14.28 8.31 -27.87
C LYS A 47 13.85 7.80 -26.50
N LEU A 48 13.11 6.69 -26.43
CA LEU A 48 12.67 6.09 -25.18
C LEU A 48 13.73 5.09 -24.73
N ASP A 49 14.20 5.23 -23.50
CA ASP A 49 15.11 4.28 -22.87
C ASP A 49 14.33 3.13 -22.22
N SER A 50 13.31 3.48 -21.44
CA SER A 50 12.40 2.55 -20.77
C SER A 50 11.04 3.23 -20.55
N TYR A 51 10.06 2.47 -20.06
CA TYR A 51 8.78 3.02 -19.64
C TYR A 51 8.25 2.27 -18.41
N THR A 52 7.51 2.97 -17.56
CA THR A 52 6.79 2.39 -16.42
C THR A 52 5.30 2.64 -16.57
N ARG A 53 4.48 1.62 -16.36
CA ARG A 53 3.01 1.75 -16.35
C ARG A 53 2.54 2.23 -14.99
N ILE A 54 1.67 3.23 -14.99
CA ILE A 54 0.98 3.73 -13.81
C ILE A 54 -0.48 3.32 -13.90
N THR A 55 -0.85 2.34 -13.07
CA THR A 55 -2.19 1.72 -13.03
C THR A 55 -2.74 1.69 -11.60
N ASN A 56 -2.22 2.54 -10.71
CA ASN A 56 -2.72 2.60 -9.34
C ASN A 56 -4.12 3.23 -9.35
N SER A 57 -5.09 2.57 -8.70
CA SER A 57 -6.49 3.02 -8.64
C SER A 57 -6.69 4.36 -7.93
N GLN A 58 -5.70 4.82 -7.17
CA GLN A 58 -5.70 6.14 -6.54
C GLN A 58 -5.31 7.27 -7.51
N CYS A 59 -4.79 6.95 -8.70
CA CYS A 59 -4.47 7.95 -9.72
C CYS A 59 -5.72 8.30 -10.55
N PRO A 60 -5.79 9.53 -11.11
CA PRO A 60 -6.97 9.99 -11.86
C PRO A 60 -7.14 9.29 -13.22
N GLN A 61 -6.06 8.73 -13.77
CA GLN A 61 -6.04 8.05 -15.06
C GLN A 61 -4.86 7.08 -15.17
N GLU A 62 -4.97 6.11 -16.08
CA GLU A 62 -3.85 5.26 -16.46
C GLU A 62 -2.85 6.02 -17.33
N ALA A 63 -1.55 5.78 -17.12
CA ALA A 63 -0.49 6.48 -17.84
C ALA A 63 0.79 5.64 -18.00
N VAL A 64 1.69 6.15 -18.84
CA VAL A 64 3.08 5.67 -18.97
C VAL A 64 4.04 6.83 -18.73
N MET A 65 5.10 6.57 -17.97
CA MET A 65 6.22 7.49 -17.74
C MET A 65 7.51 6.91 -18.31
#